data_AF-A0A540RA95-F1
#
_entry.id   AF-A0A540RA95-F1
#
_cell.length_a   1.000
_cell.length_b   1.000
_cell.length_c   1.000
_cell.angle_alpha   90.00
_cell.angle_beta   90.00
_cell.angle_gamma   90.00
#
_symmetry.space_group_name_H-M   'P 1'
#
loop_
_entity.id
_entity.type
_entity.pdbx_description
1 polymer ?
#
loop_
_entity_poly.entity_id
_entity_poly.type
_entity_poly.pdbx_seq_one_letter_code
_entity_poly.pdbx_strand_id
1 'polypeptide(L)' 'MPEHANMVRKWRRWHELSQAELADKVGVSRQTIANIERGNYSPSVYLALAICQELGKTVEEIFGGDEE' A
#
# COMPACT_ATOMS: atom_id res chain seq x y z
N MET A 1 -9.92 17.35 3.65
CA MET A 1 -10.06 16.10 2.87
C MET A 1 -9.80 14.97 3.84
N PRO A 2 -10.66 13.95 3.94
CA PRO A 2 -10.40 12.86 4.87
C PRO A 2 -9.08 12.22 4.45
N GLU A 3 -8.15 12.06 5.39
CA GLU A 3 -6.99 11.19 5.16
C GLU A 3 -7.54 9.79 4.95
N HIS A 4 -7.56 9.31 3.70
CA HIS A 4 -7.82 7.89 3.45
C HIS A 4 -6.76 7.10 4.21
N ALA A 5 -7.19 6.30 5.18
CA ALA A 5 -6.29 5.55 6.02
C ALA A 5 -5.51 4.56 5.14
N ASN A 6 -4.21 4.78 5.00
CA ASN A 6 -3.33 3.91 4.21
C ASN A 6 -2.61 2.93 5.15
N MET A 7 -2.99 1.65 5.09
CA MET A 7 -2.41 0.59 5.93
C MET A 7 -1.26 -0.16 5.26
N VAL A 8 -0.80 0.25 4.06
CA VAL A 8 0.32 -0.40 3.34
C VAL A 8 1.54 -0.49 4.23
N ARG A 9 1.90 0.60 4.92
CA ARG A 9 3.07 0.62 5.81
C ARG A 9 2.96 -0.37 6.97
N LYS A 10 1.76 -0.48 7.55
CA LYS A 10 1.48 -1.37 8.68
C LYS A 10 1.66 -2.82 8.25
N TRP A 11 0.98 -3.22 7.19
CA TRP A 11 1.02 -4.60 6.70
C TRP A 11 2.38 -4.96 6.11
N ARG A 12 3.02 -4.07 5.35
CA ARG A 12 4.39 -4.30 4.87
C ARG A 12 5.37 -4.60 6.00
N ARG A 13 5.31 -3.84 7.10
CA ARG A 13 6.15 -4.09 8.28
C ARG A 13 5.79 -5.39 9.01
N TRP A 14 4.51 -5.76 9.03
CA TRP A 14 4.07 -7.05 9.58
C TRP A 14 4.64 -8.23 8.79
N HIS A 15 4.81 -8.07 7.47
CA HIS A 15 5.51 -9.02 6.61
C HIS A 15 7.05 -8.88 6.63
N GLU A 16 7.61 -8.04 7.50
CA GLU A 16 9.06 -7.76 7.60
C GLU A 16 9.70 -7.24 6.30
N LEU A 17 8.90 -6.71 5.37
CA LEU A 17 9.39 -6.19 4.09
C LEU A 17 9.87 -4.76 4.23
N SER A 18 10.98 -4.41 3.58
CA SER A 18 11.37 -3.04 3.29
C SER A 18 10.52 -2.45 2.16
N GLN A 19 10.56 -1.11 2.00
CA GLN A 19 9.88 -0.46 0.87
C GLN A 19 10.42 -0.92 -0.49
N ALA A 20 11.71 -1.27 -0.56
CA ALA A 20 12.34 -1.74 -1.79
C ALA A 20 11.85 -3.15 -2.14
N GLU A 21 11.82 -4.05 -1.16
CA GLU A 21 11.35 -5.43 -1.38
C GLU A 21 9.88 -5.47 -1.81
N LEU A 22 9.00 -4.69 -1.18
CA LEU A 22 7.61 -4.59 -1.64
C LEU A 22 7.53 -4.01 -3.06
N ALA A 23 8.36 -3.00 -3.36
CA ALA A 23 8.40 -2.39 -4.68
C ALA A 23 8.83 -3.38 -5.77
N ASP A 24 9.86 -4.18 -5.49
CA ASP A 24 10.36 -5.22 -6.39
C ASP A 24 9.31 -6.30 -6.64
N LYS A 25 8.59 -6.72 -5.57
CA LYS A 25 7.50 -7.70 -5.65
C LYS A 25 6.31 -7.25 -6.50
N VAL A 26 5.98 -5.95 -6.47
CA VAL A 26 4.85 -5.39 -7.22
C VAL A 26 5.26 -4.64 -8.50
N GLY A 27 6.54 -4.70 -8.87
CA GLY A 27 7.06 -4.18 -10.14
C GLY A 27 7.09 -2.66 -10.25
N VAL A 28 7.36 -1.94 -9.15
CA VAL A 28 7.43 -0.46 -9.12
C VAL A 28 8.71 0.03 -8.47
N SER A 29 8.92 1.35 -8.48
CA SER A 29 10.05 1.95 -7.77
C SER A 29 9.80 2.00 -6.25
N ARG A 30 10.87 1.92 -5.44
CA ARG A 30 10.79 2.19 -3.99
C ARG A 30 10.10 3.53 -3.68
N GLN A 31 10.34 4.55 -4.51
CA GLN A 31 9.74 5.87 -4.33
C GLN A 31 8.21 5.83 -4.50
N THR A 32 7.70 4.98 -5.40
CA THR A 32 6.27 4.74 -5.59
C THR A 32 5.65 4.23 -4.29
N ILE A 33 6.21 3.17 -3.69
CA ILE A 33 5.76 2.65 -2.39
C ILE A 33 5.83 3.73 -1.31
N ALA A 34 6.93 4.48 -1.25
CA ALA A 34 7.10 5.54 -0.26
C ALA A 34 6.07 6.68 -0.42
N ASN A 35 5.64 7.00 -1.65
CA ASN A 35 4.61 8.00 -1.89
C ASN A 35 3.21 7.48 -1.52
N ILE A 36 2.92 6.20 -1.81
CA ILE A 36 1.69 5.52 -1.39
C ILE A 36 1.58 5.57 0.12
N GLU A 37 2.62 5.12 0.85
CA GLU A 37 2.59 5.10 2.32
C GLU A 37 2.41 6.47 2.99
N ARG A 38 2.73 7.56 2.28
CA ARG A 38 2.52 8.93 2.76
C ARG A 38 1.12 9.47 2.43
N GLY A 39 0.32 8.75 1.65
CA GLY A 39 -0.96 9.25 1.15
C GLY A 39 -0.85 10.28 0.02
N ASN A 40 0.37 10.58 -0.46
CA ASN A 40 0.62 11.60 -1.50
C ASN A 40 0.36 11.08 -2.92
N TYR A 41 0.05 9.80 -3.07
CA TYR A 41 -0.15 9.16 -4.36
C TYR A 41 -1.24 8.09 -4.24
N SER A 42 -2.30 8.25 -5.02
CA SER A 42 -3.30 7.20 -5.19
C SER A 42 -2.78 6.20 -6.22
N PRO A 43 -2.55 4.93 -5.85
CA PRO A 43 -2.10 3.92 -6.80
C PRO A 43 -3.16 3.65 -7.87
N SER A 44 -2.72 3.16 -9.04
CA SER A 44 -3.66 2.58 -10.00
C SER A 44 -4.36 1.35 -9.40
N VAL A 45 -5.54 1.00 -9.91
CA VAL A 45 -6.27 -0.21 -9.46
C VAL A 45 -5.38 -1.45 -9.51
N TYR A 46 -4.61 -1.64 -10.59
CA TYR A 46 -3.69 -2.77 -10.72
C TYR A 46 -2.60 -2.78 -9.65
N LEU A 47 -2.02 -1.63 -9.32
CA LEU A 47 -1.00 -1.53 -8.29
C LEU A 47 -1.60 -1.75 -6.88
N ALA A 48 -2.80 -1.23 -6.62
CA ALA A 48 -3.51 -1.48 -5.38
C ALA A 48 -3.78 -2.99 -5.19
N LEU A 49 -4.28 -3.66 -6.23
CA LEU A 49 -4.53 -5.11 -6.22
C LEU A 49 -3.23 -5.92 -6.05
N ALA A 50 -2.14 -5.53 -6.71
CA ALA A 50 -0.85 -6.21 -6.57
C ALA A 50 -0.30 -6.09 -5.13
N ILE A 51 -0.40 -4.90 -4.53
CA ILE A 51 0.00 -4.67 -3.13
C ILE A 51 -0.88 -5.50 -2.18
N CYS A 52 -2.19 -5.52 -2.42
CA CYS A 52 -3.15 -6.33 -1.64
C CYS A 52 -2.81 -7.82 -1.71
N GLN A 53 -2.51 -8.34 -2.91
CA GLN A 53 -2.13 -9.72 -3.13
C GLN A 53 -0.82 -10.08 -2.39
N GLU A 54 0.20 -9.23 -2.49
CA GLU A 54 1.49 -9.47 -1.83
C GLU A 54 1.37 -9.42 -0.29
N LEU A 55 0.51 -8.54 0.23
CA LEU A 55 0.29 -8.38 1.67
C LEU A 55 -0.82 -9.29 2.21
N GLY A 56 -1.47 -10.10 1.37
CA GLY A 56 -2.55 -11.02 1.78
C GLY A 56 -3.75 -10.30 2.40
N LYS A 57 -4.12 -9.14 1.85
CA LYS A 57 -5.18 -8.26 2.37
C LYS A 57 -6.14 -7.82 1.29
N THR A 58 -7.35 -7.41 1.66
CA THR A 58 -8.27 -6.80 0.71
C THR A 58 -7.96 -5.32 0.49
N VAL A 59 -8.54 -4.75 -0.57
CA VAL A 59 -8.41 -3.31 -0.87
C VAL A 59 -9.01 -2.48 0.26
N GLU A 60 -10.12 -2.93 0.85
CA GLU A 60 -10.77 -2.30 1.99
C GLU A 60 -9.87 -2.33 3.23
N GLU A 61 -9.20 -3.46 3.54
CA GLU A 61 -8.27 -3.54 4.68
C GLU A 61 -7.02 -2.66 4.53
N ILE A 62 -6.62 -2.33 3.29
CA ILE A 62 -5.42 -1.52 3.01
C ILE A 62 -5.74 -0.04 2.79
N PHE A 63 -6.81 0.26 2.06
CA PHE A 63 -7.15 1.59 1.53
C PHE A 63 -8.56 2.05 1.90
N GLY A 64 -9.38 1.19 2.49
CA GLY A 64 -10.67 1.58 3.08
C GLY A 64 -10.38 2.28 4.40
N GLY A 65 -10.35 3.61 4.37
CA GLY A 65 -10.45 4.37 5.62
C GLY A 65 -11.78 4.07 6.29
N ASP A 66 -11.79 3.98 7.62
CA ASP A 66 -13.05 3.98 8.37
C ASP A 66 -13.79 5.29 8.04
N GLU A 67 -14.81 5.21 7.20
CA GLU A 67 -15.86 6.22 7.13
C GLU A 67 -16.70 6.06 8.40
N GLU A 68 -16.42 6.87 9.42
CA GLU A 68 -17.47 7.38 10.31
C GLU A 68 -17.87 8.80 9.87
#